data_AF-A0A6G5R2K8-F1
#
_entry.id   AF-A0A6G5R2K8-F1
#
_cell.length_a   1.000
_cell.length_b   1.000
_cell.length_c   1.000
_cell.angle_alpha   90.00
_cell.angle_beta   90.00
_cell.angle_gamma   90.00
#
_symmetry.space_group_name_H-M   'P 1'
#
loop_
_entity.id
_entity.type
_entity.pdbx_description
1 polymer ?
#
loop_
_entity_poly.entity_id
_entity_poly.type
_entity_poly.pdbx_seq_one_letter_code
_entity_poly.pdbx_strand_id
1 'polypeptide(L)'
;MSSSNIFFTSDLHFGHKNVMKFCPCFRGFNSVDEMDNRLIELWNYTVGVNDEIYNLGDFSFYKDIEKCISILKRLNGKHTLILGNHDLAIRKQKDELLAITKFDDNKLFEEIVDYKEITLKFKDDSYRLVLFHYPILEWNAGHHGSILLYGHVHDSISPLKGKALNVGYDLHGKILHLRDVISYTKDLPPFEHQADKKFSTNDTIANREIKIREILRANNER
;
A
#
# COMPACT_ATOMS: atom_id res chain seq x y z
N MET A 1 -8.76 23.58 16.48
CA MET A 1 -8.85 22.82 15.21
C MET A 1 -8.60 21.36 15.56
N SER A 2 -9.56 20.47 15.27
CA SER A 2 -9.31 19.03 15.42
C SER A 2 -8.11 18.68 14.54
N SER A 3 -7.13 17.94 15.08
CA SER A 3 -6.05 17.38 14.28
C SER A 3 -6.65 16.52 13.16
N SER A 4 -6.13 16.67 11.94
CA SER A 4 -6.44 15.79 10.81
C SER A 4 -6.09 14.34 11.16
N ASN A 5 -6.98 13.40 10.85
CA ASN A 5 -6.72 11.97 11.04
C ASN A 5 -5.92 11.42 9.85
N ILE A 6 -5.23 10.31 10.07
CA ILE A 6 -4.39 9.67 9.06
C ILE A 6 -4.87 8.24 8.84
N PHE A 7 -5.09 7.91 7.58
CA PHE A 7 -5.65 6.65 7.14
C PHE A 7 -4.77 5.95 6.08
N PHE A 8 -4.97 4.63 5.97
CA PHE A 8 -4.27 3.75 5.05
C PHE A 8 -5.22 2.73 4.44
N THR A 9 -5.04 2.42 3.16
CA THR A 9 -5.74 1.33 2.46
C THR A 9 -4.93 0.89 1.24
N SER A 10 -5.31 -0.19 0.58
CA SER A 10 -4.81 -0.61 -0.73
C SER A 10 -5.86 -1.48 -1.43
N ASP A 11 -5.63 -1.79 -2.71
CA ASP A 11 -6.35 -2.82 -3.46
C ASP A 11 -7.86 -2.54 -3.55
N LEU A 12 -8.29 -1.28 -3.64
CA LEU A 12 -9.73 -0.95 -3.75
C LEU A 12 -10.34 -1.48 -5.04
N HIS A 13 -9.56 -1.57 -6.11
CA HIS A 13 -9.97 -2.20 -7.36
C HIS A 13 -11.35 -1.76 -7.88
N PHE A 14 -11.63 -0.45 -7.85
CA PHE A 14 -12.85 0.09 -8.46
C PHE A 14 -13.00 -0.43 -9.90
N GLY A 15 -14.18 -0.91 -10.26
CA GLY A 15 -14.40 -1.47 -11.60
C GLY A 15 -13.98 -2.93 -11.81
N HIS A 16 -13.38 -3.61 -10.82
CA HIS A 16 -12.84 -4.96 -11.02
C HIS A 16 -13.87 -6.07 -10.76
N LYS A 17 -14.60 -6.52 -11.79
CA LYS A 17 -15.60 -7.59 -11.63
C LYS A 17 -15.07 -8.89 -11.01
N ASN A 18 -13.86 -9.31 -11.36
CA ASN A 18 -13.32 -10.60 -10.94
C ASN A 18 -12.81 -10.61 -9.49
N VAL A 19 -12.47 -9.45 -8.91
CA VAL A 19 -12.03 -9.39 -7.49
C VAL A 19 -13.10 -9.93 -6.55
N MET A 20 -14.38 -9.76 -6.89
CA MET A 20 -15.51 -10.32 -6.12
C MET A 20 -15.49 -11.86 -6.05
N LYS A 21 -14.88 -12.53 -7.03
CA LYS A 21 -14.72 -13.98 -7.02
C LYS A 21 -13.47 -14.42 -6.27
N PHE A 22 -12.38 -13.65 -6.38
CA PHE A 22 -11.09 -13.99 -5.78
C PHE A 22 -11.06 -13.68 -4.28
N CYS A 23 -11.68 -12.58 -3.86
CA CYS A 23 -11.66 -12.09 -2.47
C CYS A 23 -13.09 -11.87 -1.94
N PRO A 24 -13.94 -12.91 -1.89
CA PRO A 24 -15.39 -12.74 -1.68
C PRO A 24 -15.77 -12.23 -0.29
N CYS A 25 -14.90 -12.35 0.72
CA CYS A 25 -15.22 -12.06 2.13
C CYS A 25 -15.81 -10.65 2.34
N PHE A 26 -15.22 -9.63 1.71
CA PHE A 26 -15.68 -8.23 1.78
C PHE A 26 -16.13 -7.69 0.42
N ARG A 27 -16.31 -8.58 -0.56
CA ARG A 27 -16.64 -8.26 -1.97
C ARG A 27 -17.88 -9.00 -2.47
N GLY A 28 -18.76 -9.43 -1.57
CA GLY A 28 -20.00 -10.16 -1.88
C GLY A 28 -21.09 -9.31 -2.54
N PHE A 29 -20.76 -8.53 -3.56
CA PHE A 29 -21.71 -7.66 -4.28
C PHE A 29 -22.23 -8.35 -5.56
N ASN A 30 -23.41 -7.94 -6.02
CA ASN A 30 -24.04 -8.52 -7.20
C ASN A 30 -23.54 -7.89 -8.51
N SER A 31 -22.99 -6.68 -8.43
CA SER A 31 -22.47 -5.94 -9.58
C SER A 31 -21.30 -5.05 -9.21
N VAL A 32 -20.55 -4.64 -10.23
CA VAL A 32 -19.44 -3.67 -10.09
C VAL A 32 -19.96 -2.32 -9.62
N ASP A 33 -21.08 -1.84 -10.16
CA ASP A 33 -21.64 -0.54 -9.75
C ASP A 33 -22.12 -0.55 -8.30
N GLU A 34 -22.65 -1.68 -7.81
CA GLU A 34 -22.97 -1.86 -6.39
C GLU A 34 -21.70 -1.80 -5.53
N MET A 35 -20.67 -2.58 -5.88
CA MET A 35 -19.38 -2.58 -5.18
C MET A 35 -18.77 -1.18 -5.11
N ASP A 36 -18.66 -0.50 -6.25
CA ASP A 36 -18.06 0.83 -6.35
C ASP A 36 -18.81 1.84 -5.46
N ASN A 37 -20.14 1.84 -5.48
CA ASN A 37 -20.91 2.75 -4.62
C ASN A 37 -20.75 2.43 -3.13
N ARG A 38 -20.70 1.15 -2.76
CA ARG A 38 -20.51 0.75 -1.35
C ARG A 38 -19.12 1.08 -0.84
N LEU A 39 -18.09 0.99 -1.68
CA LEU A 39 -16.74 1.45 -1.35
C LEU A 39 -16.69 2.97 -1.17
N ILE A 40 -17.39 3.74 -2.01
CA ILE A 40 -17.48 5.21 -1.85
C ILE A 40 -18.20 5.59 -0.57
N GLU A 41 -19.30 4.91 -0.24
CA GLU A 41 -20.04 5.10 1.03
C GLU A 41 -19.16 4.81 2.24
N LEU A 42 -18.48 3.66 2.25
CA LEU A 42 -17.54 3.27 3.29
C LEU A 42 -16.42 4.31 3.46
N TRP A 43 -15.87 4.76 2.34
CA TRP A 43 -14.81 5.77 2.32
C TRP A 43 -15.27 7.06 2.98
N ASN A 44 -16.37 7.62 2.51
CA ASN A 44 -16.85 8.92 2.98
C ASN A 44 -17.45 8.87 4.39
N TYR A 45 -17.89 7.69 4.85
CA TYR A 45 -18.24 7.47 6.25
C TYR A 45 -17.02 7.51 7.18
N THR A 46 -15.86 7.06 6.68
CA THR A 46 -14.65 6.87 7.50
C THR A 46 -13.71 8.07 7.43
N VAL A 47 -13.53 8.65 6.24
CA VAL A 47 -12.54 9.69 5.95
C VAL A 47 -13.27 11.04 5.81
N GLY A 48 -12.88 12.00 6.64
CA GLY A 48 -13.34 13.39 6.55
C GLY A 48 -12.60 14.17 5.46
N VAL A 49 -13.20 15.29 5.03
CA VAL A 49 -12.66 16.16 3.96
C VAL A 49 -11.21 16.63 4.23
N ASN A 50 -10.86 16.84 5.51
CA ASN A 50 -9.54 17.33 5.91
C ASN A 50 -8.55 16.24 6.34
N ASP A 51 -8.96 14.97 6.29
CA ASP A 51 -8.11 13.84 6.71
C ASP A 51 -7.09 13.48 5.62
N GLU A 52 -5.94 12.94 6.03
CA GLU A 52 -4.93 12.40 5.13
C GLU A 52 -5.17 10.91 4.88
N ILE A 53 -5.03 10.49 3.63
CA ILE A 53 -5.23 9.09 3.24
C ILE A 53 -4.14 8.65 2.28
N TYR A 54 -3.42 7.62 2.68
CA TYR A 54 -2.40 6.95 1.88
C TYR A 54 -3.02 5.69 1.27
N ASN A 55 -3.22 5.70 -0.04
CA ASN A 55 -3.66 4.53 -0.78
C ASN A 55 -2.44 3.83 -1.38
N LEU A 56 -2.19 2.59 -0.97
CA LEU A 56 -1.04 1.80 -1.37
C LEU A 56 -1.30 0.99 -2.64
N GLY A 57 -1.97 1.59 -3.62
CA GLY A 57 -1.99 1.11 -4.99
C GLY A 57 -3.22 0.28 -5.35
N ASP A 58 -3.31 -0.02 -6.64
CA ASP A 58 -4.39 -0.76 -7.25
C ASP A 58 -5.76 -0.14 -6.96
N PHE A 59 -5.83 1.18 -7.18
CA PHE A 59 -7.02 1.98 -6.92
C PHE A 59 -8.18 1.54 -7.82
N SER A 60 -7.93 1.41 -9.13
CA SER A 60 -8.98 1.18 -10.12
C SER A 60 -8.54 0.25 -11.25
N PHE A 61 -9.50 -0.53 -11.74
CA PHE A 61 -9.39 -1.41 -12.89
C PHE A 61 -10.11 -0.85 -14.13
N TYR A 62 -10.72 0.32 -14.01
CA TYR A 62 -11.26 1.02 -15.18
C TYR A 62 -10.13 1.45 -16.11
N LYS A 63 -10.27 1.10 -17.39
CA LYS A 63 -9.37 1.56 -18.45
C LYS A 63 -9.61 3.03 -18.81
N ASP A 64 -10.84 3.49 -18.60
CA ASP A 64 -11.26 4.86 -18.80
C ASP A 64 -10.90 5.70 -17.57
N ILE A 65 -9.97 6.64 -17.78
CA ILE A 65 -9.49 7.53 -16.72
C ILE A 65 -10.59 8.48 -16.23
N GLU A 66 -11.54 8.88 -17.08
CA GLU A 66 -12.61 9.80 -16.69
C GLU A 66 -13.51 9.14 -15.64
N LYS A 67 -13.72 7.83 -15.75
CA LYS A 67 -14.43 7.07 -14.71
C LYS A 67 -13.64 7.05 -13.40
N CYS A 68 -12.33 6.88 -13.43
CA CYS A 68 -11.48 7.00 -12.23
C CYS A 68 -11.57 8.40 -11.60
N ILE A 69 -11.45 9.45 -12.42
CA ILE A 69 -11.56 10.86 -11.98
C ILE A 69 -12.93 11.11 -11.35
N SER A 70 -14.01 10.58 -11.94
CA SER A 70 -15.38 10.73 -11.43
C SER A 70 -15.55 10.12 -10.03
N ILE A 71 -14.89 8.99 -9.76
CA ILE A 71 -14.89 8.33 -8.46
C ILE A 71 -14.05 9.15 -7.48
N LEU A 72 -12.80 9.48 -7.83
CA LEU A 72 -11.89 10.25 -6.97
C LEU A 72 -12.47 11.61 -6.54
N LYS A 73 -13.19 12.29 -7.43
CA LYS A 73 -13.89 13.56 -7.11
C LYS A 73 -14.94 13.40 -6.00
N ARG A 74 -15.49 12.19 -5.81
CA ARG A 74 -16.49 11.88 -4.77
C ARG A 74 -15.85 11.45 -3.45
N LEU A 75 -14.56 11.14 -3.42
CA LEU A 75 -13.89 10.60 -2.22
C LEU A 75 -13.34 11.73 -1.36
N ASN A 76 -13.73 11.76 -0.08
CA ASN A 76 -13.20 12.70 0.90
C ASN A 76 -11.69 12.52 1.15
N GLY A 77 -11.07 13.56 1.71
CA GLY A 77 -9.68 13.52 2.19
C GLY A 77 -8.66 14.02 1.17
N LYS A 78 -7.42 14.10 1.65
CA LYS A 78 -6.22 14.49 0.93
C LYS A 78 -5.46 13.24 0.52
N HIS A 79 -5.45 12.96 -0.77
CA HIS A 79 -5.07 11.67 -1.31
C HIS A 79 -3.59 11.63 -1.68
N THR A 80 -2.85 10.69 -1.08
CA THR A 80 -1.53 10.27 -1.58
C THR A 80 -1.64 8.85 -2.12
N LEU A 81 -1.33 8.67 -3.40
CA LEU A 81 -1.33 7.35 -4.05
C LEU A 81 0.10 6.82 -4.18
N ILE A 82 0.33 5.62 -3.65
CA ILE A 82 1.51 4.81 -3.90
C ILE A 82 1.13 3.79 -4.97
N LEU A 83 1.65 3.92 -6.18
CA LEU A 83 1.19 3.20 -7.37
C LEU A 83 1.36 1.68 -7.25
N GLY A 84 0.30 0.96 -7.58
CA GLY A 84 0.31 -0.49 -7.81
C GLY A 84 0.46 -0.87 -9.29
N ASN A 85 0.43 -2.17 -9.60
CA ASN A 85 0.55 -2.66 -10.98
C ASN A 85 -0.69 -2.36 -11.84
N HIS A 86 -1.86 -2.17 -11.25
CA HIS A 86 -3.09 -1.87 -11.98
C HIS A 86 -3.32 -0.38 -12.22
N ASP A 87 -2.50 0.50 -11.65
CA ASP A 87 -2.62 1.96 -11.78
C ASP A 87 -1.96 2.55 -13.04
N LEU A 88 -1.82 1.77 -14.12
CA LEU A 88 -1.11 2.21 -15.33
C LEU A 88 -1.75 3.44 -16.00
N ALA A 89 -3.08 3.54 -15.98
CA ALA A 89 -3.79 4.70 -16.54
C ALA A 89 -3.47 5.97 -15.72
N ILE A 90 -3.47 5.85 -14.39
CA ILE A 90 -3.12 6.94 -13.48
C ILE A 90 -1.66 7.34 -13.67
N ARG A 91 -0.74 6.37 -13.73
CA ARG A 91 0.68 6.60 -13.96
C ARG A 91 0.93 7.40 -15.25
N LYS A 92 0.23 7.06 -16.33
CA LYS A 92 0.40 7.73 -17.63
C LYS A 92 -0.08 9.18 -17.65
N GLN A 93 -1.02 9.53 -16.78
CA GLN A 93 -1.67 10.84 -16.74
C GLN A 93 -1.41 11.56 -15.41
N LYS A 94 -0.29 11.24 -14.77
CA LYS A 94 0.04 11.68 -13.42
C LYS A 94 0.00 13.21 -13.29
N ASP A 95 0.59 13.93 -14.24
CA ASP A 95 0.72 15.38 -14.16
C ASP A 95 -0.64 16.07 -14.32
N GLU A 96 -1.50 15.57 -15.22
CA GLU A 96 -2.87 16.06 -15.39
C GLU A 96 -3.69 15.82 -14.13
N LEU A 97 -3.59 14.62 -13.54
CA LEU A 97 -4.34 14.26 -12.34
C LEU A 97 -3.92 15.10 -11.11
N LEU A 98 -2.63 15.41 -10.97
CA LEU A 98 -2.11 16.28 -9.91
C LEU A 98 -2.56 17.75 -10.06
N ALA A 99 -2.86 18.19 -11.28
CA ALA A 99 -3.34 19.55 -11.53
C ALA A 99 -4.84 19.74 -11.18
N ILE A 100 -5.63 18.65 -11.14
CA ILE A 100 -7.07 18.71 -10.88
C ILE A 100 -7.34 19.07 -9.41
N THR A 101 -8.22 20.05 -9.23
CA THR A 101 -8.77 20.43 -7.93
C THR A 101 -10.23 19.97 -7.85
N LYS A 102 -10.62 19.39 -6.74
CA LYS A 102 -11.97 18.93 -6.45
C LYS A 102 -12.85 20.11 -6.01
N PHE A 103 -14.14 19.84 -5.83
CA PHE A 103 -15.11 20.85 -5.38
C PHE A 103 -14.92 21.27 -3.92
N ASP A 104 -14.30 20.41 -3.10
CA ASP A 104 -13.97 20.66 -1.70
C ASP A 104 -12.61 21.35 -1.50
N ASP A 105 -12.10 22.03 -2.55
CA ASP A 105 -10.80 22.71 -2.63
C ASP A 105 -9.54 21.85 -2.44
N ASN A 106 -9.69 20.56 -2.14
CA ASN A 106 -8.59 19.61 -2.12
C ASN A 106 -8.13 19.26 -3.54
N LYS A 107 -6.87 18.82 -3.69
CA LYS A 107 -6.41 18.22 -4.94
C LYS A 107 -7.05 16.86 -5.16
N LEU A 108 -7.15 16.44 -6.43
CA LEU A 108 -7.55 15.07 -6.74
C LEU A 108 -6.55 14.07 -6.15
N PHE A 109 -5.26 14.39 -6.28
CA PHE A 109 -4.16 13.79 -5.54
C PHE A 109 -3.21 14.89 -5.06
N GLU A 110 -2.82 14.84 -3.79
CA GLU A 110 -1.70 15.63 -3.27
C GLU A 110 -0.38 15.11 -3.85
N GLU A 111 -0.28 13.79 -4.02
CA GLU A 111 0.93 13.14 -4.50
C GLU A 111 0.63 11.78 -5.13
N ILE A 112 1.40 11.43 -6.17
CA ILE A 112 1.39 10.12 -6.82
C ILE A 112 2.84 9.65 -6.95
N VAL A 113 3.20 8.58 -6.27
CA VAL A 113 4.58 8.07 -6.19
C VAL A 113 4.63 6.55 -6.25
N ASP A 114 5.80 5.97 -6.50
CA ASP A 114 6.00 4.52 -6.46
C ASP A 114 6.30 4.00 -5.05
N TYR A 115 6.88 4.84 -4.20
CA TYR A 115 7.38 4.50 -2.88
C TYR A 115 7.40 5.76 -2.02
N LYS A 116 7.06 5.66 -0.74
CA LYS A 116 7.08 6.81 0.18
C LYS A 116 7.54 6.41 1.57
N GLU A 117 8.36 7.26 2.19
CA GLU A 117 8.69 7.17 3.61
C GLU A 117 8.10 8.37 4.33
N ILE A 118 7.44 8.13 5.46
CA ILE A 118 6.88 9.18 6.31
C ILE A 118 7.21 8.92 7.78
N THR A 119 7.22 9.99 8.56
CA THR A 119 7.30 9.92 10.02
C THR A 119 6.07 10.58 10.60
N LEU A 120 5.28 9.81 11.33
CA LEU A 120 4.03 10.27 11.93
C LEU A 120 4.13 10.25 13.46
N LYS A 121 3.55 11.25 14.10
CA LYS A 121 3.40 11.28 15.55
C LYS A 121 2.04 10.73 15.94
N PHE A 122 2.01 9.88 16.96
CA PHE A 122 0.77 9.43 17.57
C PHE A 122 0.96 9.38 19.08
N LYS A 123 0.24 10.24 19.80
CA LYS A 123 0.53 10.56 21.21
C LYS A 123 1.97 11.06 21.36
N ASP A 124 2.73 10.50 22.30
CA ASP A 124 4.11 10.90 22.61
C ASP A 124 5.16 10.20 21.74
N ASP A 125 4.75 9.25 20.91
CA ASP A 125 5.63 8.42 20.09
C ASP A 125 5.70 8.88 18.63
N SER A 126 6.84 8.58 18.00
CA SER A 126 7.10 8.82 16.58
C SER A 126 7.25 7.50 15.83
N TYR A 127 6.52 7.33 14.74
CA TYR A 127 6.47 6.12 13.94
C TYR A 127 7.01 6.39 12.54
N ARG A 128 8.06 5.66 12.16
CA ARG A 128 8.58 5.66 10.79
C ARG A 128 7.85 4.61 9.97
N LEU A 129 7.29 5.02 8.85
CA LEU A 129 6.52 4.17 7.96
C LEU A 129 7.17 4.16 6.57
N VAL A 130 7.32 2.97 6.01
CA VAL A 130 7.67 2.74 4.62
C VAL A 130 6.40 2.28 3.91
N LEU A 131 5.98 3.00 2.87
CA LEU A 131 4.78 2.74 2.09
C LEU A 131 5.18 2.26 0.70
N PHE A 132 4.81 1.03 0.38
CA PHE A 132 5.10 0.45 -0.93
C PHE A 132 4.01 -0.56 -1.29
N HIS A 133 3.52 -0.56 -2.53
CA HIS A 133 2.43 -1.47 -2.91
C HIS A 133 2.80 -2.94 -2.70
N TYR A 134 4.02 -3.34 -3.09
CA TYR A 134 4.46 -4.73 -2.99
C TYR A 134 5.08 -5.03 -1.62
N PRO A 135 4.90 -6.25 -1.09
CA PRO A 135 5.74 -6.71 0.01
C PRO A 135 7.21 -6.78 -0.46
N ILE A 136 8.11 -6.15 0.30
CA ILE A 136 9.56 -6.18 0.04
C ILE A 136 10.29 -6.90 1.17
N LEU A 137 11.32 -7.66 0.78
CA LEU A 137 12.07 -8.52 1.71
C LEU A 137 12.74 -7.70 2.81
N GLU A 138 13.24 -6.51 2.47
CA GLU A 138 13.88 -5.58 3.38
C GLU A 138 13.42 -4.16 3.08
N TRP A 139 13.37 -3.31 4.09
CA TRP A 139 12.98 -1.91 3.97
C TRP A 139 13.81 -1.00 4.87
N ASN A 140 13.84 0.28 4.52
CA ASN A 140 14.69 1.25 5.21
C ASN A 140 14.34 1.32 6.70
N ALA A 141 15.38 1.26 7.55
CA ALA A 141 15.29 1.26 9.01
C ALA A 141 14.40 0.15 9.63
N GLY A 142 14.10 -0.93 8.92
CA GLY A 142 13.29 -2.04 9.46
C GLY A 142 13.89 -2.65 10.73
N HIS A 143 15.22 -2.78 10.77
CA HIS A 143 15.98 -3.23 11.94
C HIS A 143 15.98 -2.22 13.10
N HIS A 144 15.58 -0.98 12.85
CA HIS A 144 15.31 0.03 13.86
C HIS A 144 13.80 0.24 14.10
N GLY A 145 12.97 -0.72 13.69
CA GLY A 145 11.54 -0.75 13.97
C GLY A 145 10.67 0.15 13.10
N SER A 146 11.13 0.62 11.93
CA SER A 146 10.20 1.19 10.95
C SER A 146 9.18 0.14 10.49
N ILE A 147 7.98 0.59 10.18
CA ILE A 147 6.87 -0.28 9.81
C ILE A 147 6.71 -0.24 8.28
N LEU A 148 6.75 -1.39 7.61
CA LEU A 148 6.37 -1.52 6.21
C LEU A 148 4.86 -1.68 6.10
N LEU A 149 4.21 -0.80 5.34
CA LEU A 149 2.83 -0.98 4.89
C LEU A 149 2.84 -1.38 3.42
N TYR A 150 2.06 -2.41 3.09
CA TYR A 150 1.95 -2.96 1.74
C TYR A 150 0.52 -3.40 1.38
N GLY A 151 0.28 -3.73 0.13
CA GLY A 151 -0.97 -4.29 -0.40
C GLY A 151 -0.69 -5.49 -1.29
N HIS A 152 -1.26 -5.52 -2.50
CA HIS A 152 -0.94 -6.42 -3.61
C HIS A 152 -1.34 -7.90 -3.42
N VAL A 153 -1.19 -8.44 -2.23
CA VAL A 153 -1.48 -9.85 -1.91
C VAL A 153 -2.93 -10.06 -1.42
N HIS A 154 -3.80 -9.06 -1.63
CA HIS A 154 -5.23 -9.09 -1.31
C HIS A 154 -5.53 -9.51 0.14
N ASP A 155 -6.28 -10.59 0.34
CA ASP A 155 -6.69 -11.13 1.65
C ASP A 155 -5.64 -12.05 2.28
N SER A 156 -4.43 -12.10 1.72
CA SER A 156 -3.30 -12.86 2.24
C SER A 156 -2.32 -11.99 3.04
N ILE A 157 -1.43 -12.62 3.79
CA ILE A 157 -0.32 -11.96 4.50
C ILE A 157 0.99 -12.51 3.96
N SER A 158 1.90 -11.62 3.54
CA SER A 158 3.23 -12.02 3.10
C SER A 158 4.04 -12.55 4.29
N PRO A 159 4.85 -13.62 4.15
CA PRO A 159 5.63 -14.20 5.24
C PRO A 159 6.88 -13.37 5.61
N LEU A 160 6.76 -12.05 5.58
CA LEU A 160 7.81 -11.12 5.98
C LEU A 160 7.99 -11.17 7.50
N LYS A 161 9.25 -11.14 7.94
CA LYS A 161 9.59 -10.98 9.36
C LYS A 161 9.69 -9.49 9.68
N GLY A 162 9.45 -9.13 10.94
CA GLY A 162 9.52 -7.74 11.40
C GLY A 162 8.17 -7.01 11.35
N LYS A 163 8.21 -5.69 11.52
CA LYS A 163 7.01 -4.84 11.48
C LYS A 163 6.55 -4.59 10.03
N ALA A 164 5.79 -5.52 9.46
CA ALA A 164 5.18 -5.39 8.14
C ALA A 164 3.68 -5.69 8.20
N LEU A 165 2.84 -4.88 7.56
CA LEU A 165 1.39 -5.01 7.57
C LEU A 165 0.81 -4.83 6.16
N ASN A 166 0.05 -5.82 5.71
CA ASN A 166 -0.83 -5.67 4.56
C ASN A 166 -2.01 -4.76 4.98
N VAL A 167 -2.23 -3.65 4.27
CA VAL A 167 -3.31 -2.68 4.50
C VAL A 167 -4.43 -2.77 3.44
N GLY A 168 -4.39 -3.79 2.58
CA GLY A 168 -5.39 -4.03 1.54
C GLY A 168 -6.81 -4.18 2.09
N TYR A 169 -7.77 -3.56 1.40
CA TYR A 169 -9.19 -3.64 1.77
C TYR A 169 -9.68 -5.08 1.82
N ASP A 170 -9.19 -5.93 0.93
CA ASP A 170 -9.59 -7.34 0.85
C ASP A 170 -9.23 -8.13 2.12
N LEU A 171 -8.23 -7.70 2.89
CA LEU A 171 -7.86 -8.31 4.17
C LEU A 171 -8.69 -7.78 5.36
N HIS A 172 -9.02 -6.48 5.37
CA HIS A 172 -9.57 -5.81 6.55
C HIS A 172 -11.07 -5.49 6.47
N GLY A 173 -11.62 -5.37 5.26
CA GLY A 173 -12.99 -4.89 5.03
C GLY A 173 -13.23 -3.44 5.46
N LYS A 174 -12.17 -2.69 5.80
CA LYS A 174 -12.22 -1.29 6.26
C LYS A 174 -10.96 -0.53 5.87
N ILE A 175 -11.06 0.80 5.84
CA ILE A 175 -9.91 1.71 5.77
C ILE A 175 -9.29 1.81 7.18
N LEU A 176 -7.97 1.65 7.28
CA LEU A 176 -7.28 1.61 8.56
C LEU A 176 -6.90 3.02 9.02
N HIS A 177 -7.19 3.36 10.27
CA HIS A 177 -6.61 4.53 10.90
C HIS A 177 -5.18 4.21 11.37
N LEU A 178 -4.30 5.21 11.48
CA LEU A 178 -2.96 5.06 12.09
C LEU A 178 -2.95 4.26 13.41
N ARG A 179 -3.97 4.39 14.27
CA ARG A 179 -4.09 3.62 15.51
C ARG A 179 -4.24 2.11 15.27
N ASP A 180 -4.92 1.70 14.20
CA ASP A 180 -5.07 0.30 13.82
C ASP A 180 -3.70 -0.25 13.40
N VAL A 181 -2.97 0.48 12.55
CA VAL A 181 -1.60 0.12 12.13
C VAL A 181 -0.68 -0.07 13.33
N ILE A 182 -0.67 0.88 14.26
CA ILE A 182 0.13 0.79 15.50
C ILE A 182 -0.31 -0.42 16.33
N SER A 183 -1.62 -0.63 16.49
CA SER A 183 -2.15 -1.73 17.28
C SER A 183 -1.74 -3.10 16.72
N TYR A 184 -1.72 -3.28 15.39
CA TYR A 184 -1.31 -4.53 14.76
C TYR A 184 0.20 -4.77 14.82
N THR A 185 1.01 -3.71 14.89
CA THR A 185 2.46 -3.80 14.73
C THR A 185 3.26 -3.56 16.01
N LYS A 186 2.63 -3.08 17.10
CA LYS A 186 3.32 -2.70 18.35
C LYS A 186 4.17 -3.83 18.94
N ASP A 187 3.65 -5.06 18.96
CA ASP A 187 4.28 -6.21 19.62
C ASP A 187 5.19 -7.02 18.68
N LEU A 188 5.24 -6.65 17.39
CA LEU A 188 6.14 -7.30 16.43
C LEU A 188 7.59 -6.83 16.64
N PRO A 189 8.59 -7.72 16.52
CA PRO A 189 9.99 -7.32 16.62
C PRO A 189 10.41 -6.45 15.42
N PRO A 190 11.51 -5.69 15.52
CA PRO A 190 12.18 -5.11 14.36
C PRO A 190 12.58 -6.19 13.33
N PHE A 191 12.79 -5.80 12.08
CA PHE A 191 13.32 -6.69 11.05
C PHE A 191 14.74 -7.15 11.42
N GLU A 192 15.02 -8.45 11.31
CA GLU A 192 16.37 -9.00 11.54
C GLU A 192 17.07 -9.28 10.22
N HIS A 193 18.26 -8.71 10.06
CA HIS A 193 19.14 -9.01 8.93
C HIS A 193 19.57 -10.48 8.99
N GLN A 194 19.39 -11.22 7.88
CA GLN A 194 20.01 -12.54 7.75
C GLN A 194 21.50 -12.37 7.47
N ALA A 195 22.32 -12.48 8.51
CA ALA A 195 23.77 -12.38 8.41
C ALA A 195 24.44 -13.70 7.98
N ASP A 196 23.99 -14.30 6.87
CA ASP A 196 24.69 -15.44 6.29
C ASP A 196 25.80 -14.95 5.34
N LYS A 197 27.02 -14.82 5.87
CA LYS A 197 28.21 -14.53 5.06
C LYS A 197 28.57 -15.74 4.19
N LYS A 198 27.92 -15.87 3.03
CA LYS A 198 28.15 -16.95 2.06
C LYS A 198 29.44 -16.81 1.24
N PHE A 199 30.15 -15.70 1.39
CA PHE A 199 31.38 -15.40 0.65
C PHE A 199 32.56 -15.15 1.58
N SER A 200 33.73 -15.66 1.22
CA SER A 200 34.99 -15.50 1.94
C SER A 200 35.80 -14.31 1.41
N THR A 201 36.65 -13.72 2.27
CA THR A 201 37.61 -12.66 1.87
C THR A 201 38.65 -13.17 0.87
N ASN A 202 38.87 -14.48 0.79
CA ASN A 202 39.85 -15.10 -0.09
C ASN A 202 39.23 -15.60 -1.41
N ASP A 203 37.94 -15.37 -1.67
CA ASP A 203 37.30 -15.81 -2.91
C ASP A 203 37.82 -14.97 -4.11
N THR A 204 38.39 -15.65 -5.11
CA THR A 204 38.71 -15.02 -6.40
C THR A 204 37.43 -14.63 -7.15
N ILE A 205 37.53 -13.72 -8.11
CA ILE A 205 36.39 -13.30 -8.95
C ILE A 205 35.71 -14.52 -9.60
N ALA A 206 36.49 -15.44 -10.18
CA ALA A 206 35.97 -16.66 -10.81
C ALA A 206 35.23 -17.57 -9.80
N ASN A 207 35.79 -17.76 -8.60
CA ASN A 207 35.14 -18.55 -7.55
C ASN A 207 33.83 -17.89 -7.06
N ARG A 208 33.81 -16.56 -6.95
CA ARG A 208 32.58 -15.82 -6.61
C ARG A 208 31.51 -16.01 -7.68
N GLU A 209 31.87 -15.96 -8.96
CA GLU A 209 30.89 -16.16 -10.05
C GLU A 209 30.22 -17.53 -9.97
N ILE A 210 31.01 -18.60 -9.77
CA ILE A 210 30.48 -19.95 -9.61
C ILE A 210 29.55 -20.02 -8.40
N LYS A 211 30.01 -19.55 -7.22
CA LYS A 211 29.21 -19.53 -5.99
C LYS A 211 27.92 -18.70 -6.13
N ILE A 212 27.97 -17.55 -6.81
CA ILE A 212 26.79 -16.72 -7.09
C ILE A 212 25.77 -17.54 -7.89
N ARG A 213 26.20 -18.21 -8.97
CA ARG A 213 25.30 -19.03 -9.79
C ARG A 213 24.70 -20.19 -9.00
N GLU A 214 25.49 -20.84 -8.14
CA GLU A 214 25.02 -21.92 -7.27
C GLU A 214 24.00 -21.44 -6.23
N ILE A 215 24.30 -20.34 -5.53
CA ILE A 215 23.37 -19.75 -4.55
C ILE A 215 22.08 -19.31 -5.22
N LEU A 216 22.16 -18.67 -6.40
CA LEU A 216 20.99 -18.25 -7.14
C LEU A 216 20.15 -19.45 -7.59
N ARG A 217 20.76 -20.56 -8.04
CA ARG A 217 20.02 -21.80 -8.34
C ARG A 217 19.36 -22.38 -7.10
N ALA A 218 20.12 -22.54 -6.01
CA ALA A 218 19.62 -23.09 -4.75
C ALA A 218 18.45 -22.27 -4.17
N ASN A 219 18.48 -20.93 -4.30
CA ASN A 219 17.36 -20.08 -3.87
C ASN A 219 16.06 -20.32 -4.67
N ASN A 220 16.15 -20.91 -5.86
CA ASN A 220 15.01 -21.17 -6.78
C ASN A 220 14.62 -22.65 -6.87
N GLU A 221 15.40 -23.56 -6.25
CA GLU A 221 15.03 -24.97 -6.12
C GLU A 221 14.03 -25.11 -4.96
N ARG A 222 12.74 -25.03 -5.30
CA ARG A 222 11.60 -25.37 -4.44
C ARG A 222 10.83 -26.55 -5.02
#